data_AF-A0A8I6Z4U2-F1
#
_entry.id   AF-A0A8I6Z4U2-F1
#
_cell.length_a   1.000
_cell.length_b   1.000
_cell.length_c   1.000
_cell.angle_alpha   90.00
_cell.angle_beta   90.00
_cell.angle_gamma   90.00
#
_symmetry.space_group_name_H-M   'P 1'
#
loop_
_entity.id
_entity.type
_entity.pdbx_description
1 polymer ?
#
loop_
_entity_poly.entity_id
_entity_poly.type
_entity_poly.pdbx_seq_one_letter_code
_entity_poly.pdbx_strand_id
1 'polypeptide(L)'
;MKVPPRWCSDKMDCWEALVDEWCTGSWRAVNENAKDRRSQMVGVPHHQGSVNLLQFGRNWAHHNKREMPHLYDLYGMAHTASYKKAKAFSESGLDNPNNFTNISSHQKLVAYRDAGKATKGDDINPSQEPLDPALVRISVGGRPHGSIAIGDGIIRCPLTLPEIKAPQSSSCPKIMRRPRQVELAIEAALQKERLANQAALEKERLASQAALEKERLARQAALDERDQTTARLIEEERSRNEASQRALYELFLGLCEKSGQVPPPMPVFSSIGTNNSRAASHDPSPGVSPP
;
A
#
# COMPACT_ATOMS: atom_id res chain seq x y z
N MET A 1 51.53 14.76 -17.33
CA MET A 1 51.15 15.92 -16.48
C MET A 1 49.68 16.24 -16.74
N LYS A 2 48.85 16.36 -15.70
CA LYS A 2 47.47 16.86 -15.89
C LYS A 2 47.54 18.37 -16.12
N VAL A 3 46.83 18.85 -17.13
CA VAL A 3 46.85 20.27 -17.52
C VAL A 3 46.22 21.10 -16.39
N PRO A 4 46.91 22.14 -15.88
CA PRO A 4 46.38 23.00 -14.83
C PRO A 4 45.15 23.76 -15.34
N PRO A 5 44.10 23.90 -14.51
CA PRO A 5 42.97 24.75 -14.87
C PRO A 5 43.39 26.21 -14.89
N ARG A 6 42.72 27.02 -15.73
CA ARG A 6 43.09 28.42 -16.03
C ARG A 6 43.18 29.33 -14.79
N TRP A 7 42.45 29.02 -13.72
CA TRP A 7 42.49 29.78 -12.46
C TRP A 7 43.73 29.48 -11.59
N CYS A 8 44.55 28.51 -11.99
CA CYS A 8 45.76 28.07 -11.29
C CYS A 8 47.03 28.20 -12.15
N SER A 9 46.92 28.82 -13.34
CA SER A 9 48.01 28.90 -14.31
C SER A 9 49.22 29.71 -13.83
N ASP A 10 49.01 30.61 -12.86
CA ASP A 10 50.03 31.45 -12.21
C ASP A 10 50.55 30.85 -10.89
N LYS A 11 50.05 29.68 -10.48
CA LYS A 11 50.34 29.04 -9.18
C LYS A 11 50.69 27.56 -9.36
N MET A 12 51.67 27.29 -10.21
CA MET A 12 52.05 25.92 -10.58
C MET A 12 52.50 25.07 -9.38
N ASP A 13 53.21 25.65 -8.42
CA ASP A 13 53.64 24.95 -7.20
C ASP A 13 52.44 24.46 -6.37
N CYS A 14 51.37 25.28 -6.29
CA CYS A 14 50.13 24.87 -5.63
C CYS A 14 49.40 23.78 -6.42
N TRP A 15 49.43 23.85 -7.76
CA TRP A 15 48.85 22.82 -8.62
C TRP A 15 49.58 21.49 -8.46
N GLU A 16 50.90 21.50 -8.46
CA GLU A 16 51.72 20.29 -8.27
C GLU A 16 51.47 19.66 -6.91
N ALA A 17 51.46 20.45 -5.83
CA ALA A 17 51.12 19.95 -4.49
C ALA A 17 49.71 19.34 -4.42
N LEU A 18 48.72 19.95 -5.08
CA LEU A 18 47.35 19.39 -5.16
C LEU A 18 47.31 18.10 -5.97
N VAL A 19 48.02 18.04 -7.10
CA VAL A 19 48.07 16.85 -7.95
C VAL A 19 48.77 15.71 -7.22
N ASP A 20 49.86 15.96 -6.53
CA ASP A 20 50.57 14.95 -5.73
C ASP A 20 49.65 14.38 -4.65
N GLU A 21 48.98 15.24 -3.87
CA GLU A 21 48.03 14.83 -2.85
C GLU A 21 46.87 14.00 -3.44
N TRP A 22 46.24 14.46 -4.53
CA TRP A 22 45.16 13.74 -5.22
C TRP A 22 45.61 12.48 -5.96
N CYS A 23 46.91 12.33 -6.19
CA CYS A 23 47.49 11.14 -6.81
C CYS A 23 48.14 10.19 -5.80
N THR A 24 48.08 10.48 -4.50
CA THR A 24 48.48 9.52 -3.47
C THR A 24 47.56 8.29 -3.45
N GLY A 25 48.10 7.16 -2.98
CA GLY A 25 47.30 5.95 -2.76
C GLY A 25 46.22 6.13 -1.70
N SER A 26 46.51 6.90 -0.63
CA SER A 26 45.58 7.22 0.44
C SER A 26 44.38 8.04 -0.06
N TRP A 27 44.62 9.09 -0.85
CA TRP A 27 43.53 9.89 -1.43
C TRP A 27 42.67 9.07 -2.39
N ARG A 28 43.29 8.24 -3.24
CA ARG A 28 42.55 7.34 -4.14
C ARG A 28 41.62 6.40 -3.37
N ALA A 29 42.11 5.79 -2.30
CA ALA A 29 41.29 4.92 -1.45
C ALA A 29 40.11 5.67 -0.82
N VAL A 30 40.32 6.90 -0.33
CA VAL A 30 39.23 7.74 0.21
C VAL A 30 38.21 8.10 -0.87
N ASN A 31 38.68 8.44 -2.07
CA ASN A 31 37.81 8.81 -3.19
C ASN A 31 37.02 7.60 -3.74
N GLU A 32 37.63 6.43 -3.83
CA GLU A 32 36.96 5.17 -4.19
C GLU A 32 35.91 4.78 -3.14
N ASN A 33 36.26 4.80 -1.86
CA ASN A 33 35.28 4.61 -0.78
C ASN A 33 34.12 5.62 -0.84
N ALA A 34 34.37 6.87 -1.25
CA ALA A 34 33.32 7.86 -1.46
C ALA A 34 32.47 7.56 -2.73
N LYS A 35 33.07 7.03 -3.79
CA LYS A 35 32.33 6.53 -4.98
C LYS A 35 31.48 5.32 -4.63
N ASP A 36 31.98 4.38 -3.85
CA ASP A 36 31.25 3.18 -3.44
C ASP A 36 30.08 3.52 -2.52
N ARG A 37 30.26 4.46 -1.58
CA ARG A 37 29.12 4.98 -0.80
C ARG A 37 28.08 5.68 -1.68
N ARG A 38 28.50 6.35 -2.76
CA ARG A 38 27.57 6.97 -3.71
C ARG A 38 26.86 5.94 -4.59
N SER A 39 27.54 4.85 -4.99
CA SER A 39 26.93 3.77 -5.78
C SER A 39 25.89 2.98 -4.97
N GLN A 40 26.05 2.92 -3.64
CA GLN A 40 25.07 2.36 -2.71
C GLN A 40 23.83 3.26 -2.50
N MET A 41 23.86 4.53 -2.89
CA MET A 41 22.68 5.38 -2.80
C MET A 41 21.67 5.01 -3.89
N VAL A 42 20.46 4.63 -3.48
CA VAL A 42 19.34 4.42 -4.40
C VAL A 42 18.83 5.78 -4.89
N GLY A 43 18.87 6.00 -6.20
CA GLY A 43 18.33 7.19 -6.86
C GLY A 43 19.31 8.33 -7.09
N VAL A 44 18.90 9.31 -7.90
CA VAL A 44 19.67 10.54 -8.17
C VAL A 44 19.65 11.41 -6.91
N PRO A 45 20.75 12.02 -6.42
CA PRO A 45 20.72 12.84 -5.20
C PRO A 45 19.73 14.02 -5.25
N HIS A 46 19.65 14.70 -6.38
CA HIS A 46 18.70 15.76 -6.72
C HIS A 46 18.74 16.02 -8.23
N HIS A 47 17.68 16.58 -8.81
CA HIS A 47 17.57 16.89 -10.24
C HIS A 47 18.04 18.31 -10.63
N GLN A 48 18.78 18.98 -9.75
CA GLN A 48 19.35 20.31 -10.01
C GLN A 48 20.50 20.28 -11.03
N GLY A 49 21.16 19.14 -11.22
CA GLY A 49 22.40 19.09 -11.99
C GLY A 49 23.52 19.86 -11.28
N SER A 50 24.27 20.67 -12.03
CA SER A 50 25.39 21.47 -11.50
C SER A 50 24.98 22.84 -10.96
N VAL A 51 23.70 23.19 -11.00
CA VAL A 51 23.21 24.50 -10.52
C VAL A 51 22.72 24.40 -9.07
N ASN A 52 22.76 25.51 -8.35
CA ASN A 52 22.17 25.59 -7.01
C ASN A 52 20.63 25.69 -7.08
N LEU A 53 19.96 25.52 -5.94
CA LEU A 53 18.49 25.51 -5.85
C LEU A 53 17.82 26.81 -6.35
N LEU A 54 18.40 27.98 -6.04
CA LEU A 54 17.86 29.26 -6.51
C LEU A 54 17.94 29.38 -8.03
N GLN A 55 19.07 28.96 -8.60
CA GLN A 55 19.24 28.96 -10.05
C GLN A 55 18.35 27.92 -10.74
N PHE A 56 18.13 26.76 -10.12
CA PHE A 56 17.11 25.80 -10.56
C PHE A 56 15.72 26.45 -10.61
N GLY A 57 15.34 27.18 -9.56
CA GLY A 57 14.08 27.91 -9.50
C GLY A 57 13.93 28.98 -10.58
N ARG A 58 14.98 29.79 -10.81
CA ARG A 58 14.99 30.78 -11.91
C ARG A 58 14.87 30.12 -13.28
N ASN A 59 15.56 29.01 -13.51
CA ASN A 59 15.47 28.27 -14.76
C ASN A 59 14.07 27.68 -14.97
N TRP A 60 13.44 27.18 -13.91
CA TRP A 60 12.06 26.69 -13.94
C TRP A 60 11.07 27.82 -14.25
N ALA A 61 11.18 28.95 -13.55
CA ALA A 61 10.35 30.14 -13.72
C ALA A 61 10.42 30.65 -15.17
N HIS A 62 11.64 30.78 -15.71
CA HIS A 62 11.87 31.18 -17.09
C HIS A 62 11.27 30.19 -18.09
N HIS A 63 11.49 28.89 -17.91
CA HIS A 63 10.99 27.85 -18.82
C HIS A 63 9.45 27.77 -18.83
N ASN A 64 8.82 27.93 -17.67
CA ASN A 64 7.37 27.81 -17.52
C ASN A 64 6.63 29.15 -17.62
N LYS A 65 7.36 30.26 -17.82
CA LYS A 65 6.83 31.64 -17.85
C LYS A 65 5.97 31.96 -16.63
N ARG A 66 6.47 31.60 -15.45
CA ARG A 66 5.79 31.76 -14.15
C ARG A 66 6.73 32.42 -13.14
N GLU A 67 6.16 32.91 -12.05
CA GLU A 67 6.95 33.39 -10.91
C GLU A 67 7.70 32.23 -10.25
N MET A 68 8.83 32.56 -9.62
CA MET A 68 9.66 31.58 -8.93
C MET A 68 8.96 31.14 -7.64
N PRO A 69 8.73 29.83 -7.44
CA PRO A 69 8.17 29.31 -6.19
C PRO A 69 9.05 29.61 -4.98
N HIS A 70 8.46 29.53 -3.79
CA HIS A 70 9.20 29.64 -2.53
C HIS A 70 10.16 28.46 -2.33
N LEU A 71 11.13 28.63 -1.42
CA LEU A 71 12.23 27.66 -1.23
C LEU A 71 11.76 26.26 -0.80
N TYR A 72 10.64 26.18 -0.07
CA TYR A 72 10.02 24.91 0.30
C TYR A 72 9.61 24.11 -0.96
N ASP A 73 8.85 24.74 -1.84
CA ASP A 73 8.39 24.16 -3.11
C ASP A 73 9.55 23.83 -4.04
N LEU A 74 10.50 24.76 -4.17
CA LEU A 74 11.69 24.55 -4.99
C LEU A 74 12.46 23.32 -4.54
N TYR A 75 12.63 23.11 -3.24
CA TYR A 75 13.30 21.93 -2.70
C TYR A 75 12.55 20.66 -3.09
N GLY A 76 11.22 20.64 -2.97
CA GLY A 76 10.40 19.52 -3.42
C GLY A 76 10.52 19.25 -4.92
N MET A 77 10.44 20.29 -5.75
CA MET A 77 10.55 20.21 -7.21
C MET A 77 11.92 19.69 -7.65
N ALA A 78 13.00 20.17 -7.03
CA ALA A 78 14.36 19.73 -7.28
C ALA A 78 14.58 18.24 -6.96
N HIS A 79 13.78 17.68 -6.05
CA HIS A 79 13.83 16.28 -5.69
C HIS A 79 12.83 15.39 -6.44
N THR A 80 12.02 15.93 -7.36
CA THR A 80 11.05 15.15 -8.14
C THR A 80 11.42 15.08 -9.62
N ALA A 81 11.90 16.17 -10.23
CA ALA A 81 12.32 16.17 -11.63
C ALA A 81 13.23 17.35 -11.99
N SER A 82 13.83 17.30 -13.18
CA SER A 82 14.58 18.43 -13.76
C SER A 82 13.65 19.63 -14.01
N TYR A 83 14.17 20.85 -14.02
CA TYR A 83 13.38 22.08 -14.20
C TYR A 83 12.50 22.11 -15.47
N LYS A 84 12.86 21.35 -16.51
CA LYS A 84 12.07 21.22 -17.75
C LYS A 84 10.82 20.35 -17.60
N LYS A 85 10.83 19.42 -16.64
CA LYS A 85 9.80 18.39 -16.42
C LYS A 85 9.09 18.51 -15.07
N ALA A 86 9.69 19.24 -14.13
CA ALA A 86 9.11 19.47 -12.81
C ALA A 86 7.80 20.24 -12.93
N LYS A 87 6.73 19.66 -12.41
CA LYS A 87 5.46 20.36 -12.21
C LYS A 87 5.59 21.31 -11.02
N ALA A 88 4.72 22.31 -10.96
CA ALA A 88 4.61 23.14 -9.76
C ALA A 88 4.31 22.24 -8.55
N PHE A 89 4.94 22.53 -7.42
CA PHE A 89 4.75 21.76 -6.20
C PHE A 89 3.34 21.96 -5.65
N SER A 90 2.78 20.91 -5.07
CA SER A 90 1.54 20.95 -4.30
C SER A 90 1.70 20.07 -3.07
N GLU A 91 0.96 20.35 -1.99
CA GLU A 91 1.03 19.53 -0.77
C GLU A 91 0.67 18.06 -1.02
N SER A 92 -0.29 17.79 -1.91
CA SER A 92 -0.64 16.43 -2.36
C SER A 92 0.53 15.68 -3.04
N GLY A 93 1.57 16.41 -3.48
CA GLY A 93 2.81 15.82 -3.94
C GLY A 93 3.53 15.02 -2.85
N LEU A 94 3.27 15.32 -1.56
CA LEU A 94 3.82 14.59 -0.41
C LEU A 94 3.11 13.25 -0.15
N ASP A 95 1.96 12.97 -0.77
CA ASP A 95 1.25 11.70 -0.54
C ASP A 95 1.96 10.51 -1.19
N ASN A 96 2.89 10.78 -2.11
CA ASN A 96 3.61 9.77 -2.87
C ASN A 96 5.14 9.88 -2.65
N PRO A 97 5.67 9.28 -1.56
CA PRO A 97 7.10 9.33 -1.24
C PRO A 97 8.02 8.87 -2.39
N ASN A 98 7.54 7.93 -3.21
CA ASN A 98 8.28 7.34 -4.33
C ASN A 98 8.52 8.32 -5.49
N ASN A 99 7.81 9.44 -5.54
CA ASN A 99 8.07 10.49 -6.55
C ASN A 99 9.35 11.25 -6.27
N PHE A 100 9.90 11.14 -5.05
CA PHE A 100 11.11 11.80 -4.67
C PHE A 100 12.33 10.92 -4.97
N THR A 101 13.37 11.57 -5.46
CA THR A 101 14.73 11.07 -5.60
C THR A 101 15.27 10.32 -4.38
N ASN A 102 14.90 10.75 -3.16
CA ASN A 102 15.34 10.15 -1.91
C ASN A 102 14.26 10.32 -0.84
N ILE A 103 13.94 9.24 -0.11
CA ILE A 103 12.99 9.21 1.01
C ILE A 103 13.30 10.29 2.04
N SER A 104 14.59 10.54 2.32
CA SER A 104 14.97 11.56 3.28
C SER A 104 14.51 12.96 2.84
N SER A 105 14.53 13.30 1.55
CA SER A 105 14.06 14.61 1.10
C SER A 105 12.55 14.78 1.27
N HIS A 106 11.78 13.72 1.02
CA HIS A 106 10.34 13.69 1.29
C HIS A 106 10.06 13.91 2.79
N GLN A 107 10.73 13.15 3.67
CA GLN A 107 10.54 13.25 5.11
C GLN A 107 10.90 14.61 5.69
N LYS A 108 11.91 15.30 5.14
CA LYS A 108 12.25 16.66 5.57
C LYS A 108 11.09 17.63 5.31
N LEU A 109 10.43 17.51 4.16
CA LEU A 109 9.28 18.35 3.82
C LEU A 109 8.09 18.05 4.73
N VAL A 110 7.78 16.75 4.92
CA VAL A 110 6.72 16.29 5.84
C VAL A 110 6.98 16.78 7.27
N ALA A 111 8.18 16.60 7.79
CA ALA A 111 8.54 17.02 9.14
C ALA A 111 8.43 18.54 9.33
N TYR A 112 8.84 19.33 8.33
CA TYR A 112 8.69 20.79 8.39
C TYR A 112 7.22 21.21 8.37
N ARG A 113 6.40 20.61 7.50
CA ARG A 113 4.95 20.83 7.45
C ARG A 113 4.30 20.52 8.79
N ASP A 114 4.56 19.33 9.34
CA ASP A 114 3.93 18.86 10.56
C ASP A 114 4.36 19.68 11.78
N ALA A 115 5.63 20.08 11.85
CA ALA A 115 6.11 20.99 12.88
C ALA A 115 5.56 22.41 12.74
N GLY A 116 5.37 22.88 11.51
CA GLY A 116 4.65 24.12 11.23
C GLY A 116 3.26 24.04 11.85
N LYS A 117 2.46 23.05 11.45
CA LYS A 117 1.09 22.87 11.95
C LYS A 117 1.01 22.80 13.46
N ALA A 118 1.94 22.09 14.09
CA ALA A 118 2.03 22.00 15.54
C ALA A 118 2.39 23.33 16.25
N THR A 119 3.06 24.28 15.58
CA THR A 119 3.56 25.51 16.21
C THR A 119 2.71 26.74 15.93
N LYS A 120 2.25 26.94 14.68
CA LYS A 120 1.44 28.12 14.32
C LYS A 120 -0.01 27.76 13.92
N GLY A 121 -0.42 26.49 13.99
CA GLY A 121 -1.78 26.00 13.71
C GLY A 121 -1.95 25.33 12.34
N ASP A 122 -3.10 24.69 12.13
CA ASP A 122 -3.36 23.83 10.96
C ASP A 122 -3.43 24.58 9.61
N ASP A 123 -3.67 25.89 9.64
CA ASP A 123 -3.84 26.74 8.46
C ASP A 123 -2.51 27.18 7.80
N ILE A 124 -1.36 26.83 8.39
CA ILE A 124 -0.07 27.20 7.81
C ILE A 124 0.12 26.45 6.49
N ASN A 125 0.43 27.23 5.46
CA ASN A 125 0.87 26.71 4.17
C ASN A 125 2.39 26.99 3.98
N PRO A 126 3.25 25.97 4.13
CA PRO A 126 4.69 26.07 3.91
C PRO A 126 5.10 26.58 2.51
N SER A 127 4.21 26.46 1.53
CA SER A 127 4.42 26.92 0.16
C SER A 127 4.18 28.42 -0.02
N GLN A 128 3.49 29.08 0.91
CA GLN A 128 3.15 30.51 0.82
C GLN A 128 3.98 31.40 1.75
N GLU A 129 4.58 30.84 2.79
CA GLU A 129 5.46 31.57 3.69
C GLU A 129 6.94 31.39 3.34
N PRO A 130 7.79 32.40 3.61
CA PRO A 130 9.24 32.21 3.63
C PRO A 130 9.61 31.07 4.60
N LEU A 131 10.61 30.27 4.21
CA LEU A 131 11.07 29.16 5.03
C LEU A 131 11.63 29.67 6.37
N ASP A 132 11.06 29.21 7.48
CA ASP A 132 11.50 29.57 8.84
C ASP A 132 12.74 28.75 9.22
N PRO A 133 13.94 29.37 9.31
CA PRO A 133 15.18 28.65 9.57
C PRO A 133 15.21 28.00 10.95
N ALA A 134 14.53 28.57 11.96
CA ALA A 134 14.47 28.04 13.30
C ALA A 134 13.56 26.80 13.35
N LEU A 135 12.41 26.87 12.69
CA LEU A 135 11.49 25.73 12.57
C LEU A 135 12.13 24.56 11.82
N VAL A 136 12.88 24.82 10.74
CA VAL A 136 13.66 23.76 10.04
C VAL A 136 14.68 23.13 10.97
N ARG A 137 15.37 23.93 11.79
CA ARG A 137 16.37 23.44 12.74
C ARG A 137 15.77 22.52 13.80
N ILE A 138 14.53 22.78 14.23
CA ILE A 138 13.80 21.98 15.21
C ILE A 138 13.27 20.67 14.61
N SER A 139 12.64 20.76 13.42
CA SER A 139 11.89 19.67 12.80
C SER A 139 12.75 18.72 11.98
N VAL A 140 13.68 19.29 11.21
CA VAL A 140 14.49 18.57 10.22
C VAL A 140 15.95 18.43 10.68
N GLY A 141 16.37 19.30 11.60
CA GLY A 141 17.72 19.40 12.09
C GLY A 141 18.62 20.30 11.23
N GLY A 142 19.89 20.35 11.62
CA GLY A 142 20.93 21.11 10.93
C GLY A 142 21.93 20.23 10.19
N ARG A 143 22.59 20.81 9.18
CA ARG A 143 23.83 20.29 8.60
C ARG A 143 25.04 20.83 9.40
N PRO A 144 26.25 20.24 9.20
CA PRO A 144 27.48 20.80 9.73
C PRO A 144 27.63 22.30 9.41
N HIS A 145 28.29 23.04 10.29
CA HIS A 145 28.54 24.50 10.15
C HIS A 145 27.28 25.40 10.12
N GLY A 146 26.17 24.97 10.73
CA GLY A 146 24.99 25.83 10.93
C GLY A 146 24.06 25.98 9.72
N SER A 147 24.37 25.30 8.60
CA SER A 147 23.47 25.26 7.43
C SER A 147 22.21 24.46 7.75
N ILE A 148 21.06 24.87 7.18
CA ILE A 148 19.79 24.16 7.39
C ILE A 148 19.63 22.99 6.40
N ALA A 149 18.80 22.01 6.76
CA ALA A 149 18.68 20.74 6.03
C ALA A 149 17.90 20.82 4.71
N ILE A 150 16.98 21.80 4.60
CA ILE A 150 16.21 22.15 3.41
C ILE A 150 16.93 23.31 2.69
N GLY A 151 16.96 23.29 1.35
CA GLY A 151 17.55 24.40 0.59
C GLY A 151 19.05 24.28 0.31
N ASP A 152 19.62 23.07 0.33
CA ASP A 152 21.02 22.75 -0.02
C ASP A 152 22.10 23.61 0.64
N GLY A 153 21.82 24.09 1.86
CA GLY A 153 22.73 24.91 2.64
C GLY A 153 22.82 26.38 2.19
N ILE A 154 21.93 26.82 1.30
CA ILE A 154 21.81 28.23 0.88
C ILE A 154 21.36 29.10 2.05
N ILE A 155 20.43 28.59 2.86
CA ILE A 155 19.88 29.32 4.00
C ILE A 155 20.74 29.03 5.24
N ARG A 156 21.11 30.09 5.95
CA ARG A 156 21.75 30.01 7.27
C ARG A 156 20.73 30.39 8.33
N CYS A 157 20.72 29.65 9.44
CA CYS A 157 19.99 30.08 10.62
C CYS A 157 20.88 31.05 11.39
N PRO A 158 20.43 32.29 11.68
CA PRO A 158 21.22 33.24 12.45
C PRO A 158 21.27 32.87 13.94
N LEU A 159 20.34 32.05 14.41
CA LEU A 159 20.25 31.61 15.80
C LEU A 159 21.00 30.29 16.02
N THR A 160 21.64 30.19 17.18
CA THR A 160 22.26 28.96 17.67
C THR A 160 21.22 27.99 18.22
N LEU A 161 21.59 26.70 18.34
CA LEU A 161 20.69 25.70 18.93
C LEU A 161 20.24 26.04 20.36
N PRO A 162 21.12 26.55 21.26
CA PRO A 162 20.69 26.99 22.59
C PRO A 162 19.68 28.14 22.57
N GLU A 163 19.88 29.14 21.71
CA GLU A 163 18.97 30.29 21.57
C GLU A 163 17.58 29.87 21.06
N ILE A 164 17.53 28.91 20.13
CA ILE A 164 16.27 28.34 19.65
C ILE A 164 15.55 27.53 20.74
N LYS A 165 16.31 26.89 21.63
CA LYS A 165 15.78 26.09 22.74
C LYS A 165 15.32 26.93 23.93
N ALA A 166 15.94 28.08 24.18
CA ALA A 166 15.62 28.94 25.32
C ALA A 166 14.13 29.33 25.45
N PRO A 167 13.42 29.68 24.37
CA PRO A 167 11.98 29.98 24.44
C PRO A 167 11.08 28.73 24.42
N GLN A 168 11.62 27.51 24.29
CA GLN A 168 10.81 26.30 24.22
C GLN A 168 10.28 25.91 25.60
N SER A 169 8.97 26.02 25.78
CA SER A 169 8.25 25.46 26.93
C SER A 169 7.98 23.96 26.72
N SER A 170 7.48 23.28 27.75
CA SER A 170 7.04 21.88 27.66
C SER A 170 5.92 21.63 26.63
N SER A 171 5.24 22.68 26.16
CA SER A 171 4.23 22.62 25.09
C SER A 171 4.82 22.75 23.68
N CYS A 172 6.10 23.10 23.53
CA CYS A 172 6.75 23.14 22.23
C CYS A 172 7.05 21.73 21.71
N PRO A 173 6.99 21.50 20.39
CA PRO A 173 7.25 20.18 19.81
C PRO A 173 8.66 19.70 20.18
N LYS A 174 8.73 18.44 20.61
CA LYS A 174 9.98 17.78 20.99
C LYS A 174 10.94 17.80 19.80
N ILE A 175 12.17 18.28 20.02
CA ILE A 175 13.21 18.27 18.99
C ILE A 175 13.48 16.82 18.58
N MET A 176 13.12 16.49 17.36
CA MET A 176 13.29 15.16 16.80
C MET A 176 14.76 14.97 16.41
N ARG A 177 15.37 13.87 16.86
CA ARG A 177 16.66 13.46 16.27
C ARG A 177 16.40 13.04 14.84
N ARG A 178 17.25 13.53 13.93
CA ARG A 178 17.22 13.11 12.53
C ARG A 178 17.42 11.59 12.45
N PRO A 179 16.47 10.84 11.84
CA PRO A 179 16.72 9.45 11.51
C PRO A 179 17.86 9.36 10.49
N ARG A 180 18.81 8.46 10.73
CA ARG A 180 19.93 8.25 9.79
C ARG A 180 19.39 7.55 8.53
N GLN A 181 20.02 7.78 7.38
CA GLN A 181 19.62 7.14 6.13
C GLN A 181 19.53 5.60 6.24
N VAL A 182 20.40 5.00 7.07
CA VAL A 182 20.36 3.57 7.37
C VAL A 182 19.11 3.18 8.18
N GLU A 183 18.74 3.98 9.18
CA GLU A 183 17.51 3.75 9.98
C GLU A 183 16.27 3.84 9.09
N LEU A 184 16.25 4.81 8.17
CA LEU A 184 15.18 4.96 7.19
C LEU A 184 15.07 3.78 6.23
N ALA A 185 16.20 3.25 5.76
CA ALA A 185 16.21 2.06 4.91
C ALA A 185 15.69 0.83 5.67
N ILE A 186 16.04 0.69 6.95
CA ILE A 186 15.56 -0.40 7.82
C ILE A 186 14.05 -0.26 8.04
N GLU A 187 13.55 0.92 8.38
CA GLU A 187 12.12 1.16 8.59
C GLU A 187 11.30 0.90 7.31
N ALA A 188 11.78 1.37 6.16
CA ALA A 188 11.13 1.12 4.87
C ALA A 188 11.11 -0.38 4.53
N ALA A 189 12.20 -1.11 4.82
CA ALA A 189 12.26 -2.56 4.64
C ALA A 189 11.25 -3.29 5.55
N LEU A 190 11.21 -2.93 6.83
CA LEU A 190 10.24 -3.49 7.79
C LEU A 190 8.80 -3.18 7.40
N GLN A 191 8.52 -1.99 6.89
CA GLN A 191 7.18 -1.61 6.46
C GLN A 191 6.76 -2.39 5.21
N LYS A 192 7.66 -2.55 4.24
CA LYS A 192 7.43 -3.39 3.06
C LYS A 192 7.16 -4.85 3.43
N GLU A 193 7.92 -5.38 4.39
CA GLU A 193 7.72 -6.74 4.90
C GLU A 193 6.37 -6.89 5.60
N ARG A 194 5.97 -5.92 6.44
CA ARG A 194 4.63 -5.93 7.07
C ARG A 194 3.50 -5.93 6.04
N LEU A 195 3.60 -5.10 5.00
CA LEU A 195 2.60 -5.05 3.94
C LEU A 195 2.54 -6.37 3.15
N ALA A 196 3.70 -6.97 2.86
CA ALA A 196 3.77 -8.27 2.22
C ALA A 196 3.15 -9.37 3.08
N ASN A 197 3.43 -9.38 4.38
CA ASN A 197 2.86 -10.33 5.33
C ASN A 197 1.34 -10.17 5.47
N GLN A 198 0.84 -8.93 5.48
CA GLN A 198 -0.60 -8.64 5.49
C GLN A 198 -1.27 -9.15 4.21
N ALA A 199 -0.69 -8.89 3.04
CA ALA A 199 -1.22 -9.36 1.76
C ALA A 199 -1.20 -10.89 1.66
N ALA A 200 -0.16 -11.55 2.19
CA ALA A 200 -0.09 -13.00 2.25
C ALA A 200 -1.20 -13.60 3.15
N LEU A 201 -1.41 -13.01 4.32
CA LEU A 201 -2.46 -13.42 5.25
C LEU A 201 -3.86 -13.24 4.64
N GLU A 202 -4.10 -12.13 3.93
CA GLU A 202 -5.37 -11.90 3.24
C GLU A 202 -5.61 -12.92 2.13
N LYS A 203 -4.58 -13.24 1.34
CA LYS A 203 -4.65 -14.27 0.30
C LYS A 203 -4.95 -15.65 0.89
N GLU A 204 -4.32 -16.02 2.01
CA GLU A 204 -4.58 -17.28 2.70
C GLU A 204 -6.01 -17.35 3.26
N ARG A 205 -6.50 -16.23 3.83
CA ARG A 205 -7.88 -16.12 4.30
C ARG A 205 -8.89 -16.33 3.17
N LEU A 206 -8.66 -15.69 2.01
CA LEU A 206 -9.51 -15.87 0.83
C LEU A 206 -9.45 -17.30 0.29
N ALA A 207 -8.26 -17.92 0.25
CA ALA A 207 -8.12 -19.31 -0.17
C ALA A 207 -8.85 -20.28 0.77
N SER A 208 -8.79 -20.03 2.08
CA SER A 208 -9.50 -20.82 3.09
C SER A 208 -11.02 -20.69 2.96
N GLN A 209 -11.52 -19.48 2.69
CA GLN A 209 -12.94 -19.25 2.43
C GLN A 209 -13.41 -19.97 1.15
N ALA A 210 -12.65 -19.88 0.07
CA ALA A 210 -12.96 -20.56 -1.18
C ALA A 210 -12.95 -22.10 -1.04
N ALA A 211 -12.03 -22.65 -0.24
CA ALA A 211 -11.98 -24.08 0.04
C ALA A 211 -13.23 -24.55 0.81
N LEU A 212 -13.65 -23.79 1.83
CA LEU A 212 -14.85 -24.08 2.61
C LEU A 212 -16.12 -24.00 1.74
N GLU A 213 -16.22 -23.00 0.87
CA GLU A 213 -17.34 -22.88 -0.06
C GLU A 213 -17.40 -24.05 -1.04
N LYS A 214 -16.25 -24.45 -1.59
CA LYS A 214 -16.15 -25.63 -2.46
C LYS A 214 -16.57 -26.91 -1.74
N GLU A 215 -16.17 -27.09 -0.48
CA GLU A 215 -16.58 -28.24 0.33
C GLU A 215 -18.10 -28.24 0.59
N ARG A 216 -18.68 -27.07 0.91
CA ARG A 216 -20.13 -26.93 1.08
C ARG A 216 -20.90 -27.28 -0.18
N LEU A 217 -20.44 -26.80 -1.34
CA LEU A 217 -21.03 -27.11 -2.64
C LEU A 217 -20.92 -28.60 -2.96
N ALA A 218 -19.75 -29.22 -2.72
CA ALA A 218 -19.57 -30.65 -2.93
C ALA A 218 -20.48 -31.49 -2.02
N ARG A 219 -20.65 -31.08 -0.76
CA ARG A 219 -21.55 -31.75 0.19
C ARG A 219 -23.01 -31.61 -0.23
N GLN A 220 -23.42 -30.45 -0.75
CA GLN A 220 -24.77 -30.26 -1.28
C GLN A 220 -25.00 -31.13 -2.52
N ALA A 221 -24.07 -31.14 -3.46
CA ALA A 221 -24.17 -31.97 -4.66
C ALA A 221 -24.28 -33.47 -4.33
N ALA A 222 -23.55 -33.95 -3.33
CA ALA A 222 -23.64 -35.33 -2.87
C ALA A 222 -25.00 -35.67 -2.24
N LEU A 223 -25.63 -34.71 -1.53
CA LEU A 223 -26.98 -34.87 -1.03
C LEU A 223 -28.00 -34.92 -2.18
N ASP A 224 -27.89 -34.01 -3.13
CA ASP A 224 -28.78 -33.95 -4.29
C ASP A 224 -28.66 -35.24 -5.14
N GLU A 225 -27.45 -35.78 -5.32
CA GLU A 225 -27.22 -37.05 -6.02
C GLU A 225 -27.87 -38.22 -5.27
N ARG A 226 -27.71 -38.28 -3.94
CA ARG A 226 -28.37 -39.30 -3.12
C ARG A 226 -29.88 -39.21 -3.22
N ASP A 227 -30.44 -38.01 -3.17
CA ASP A 227 -31.88 -37.79 -3.28
C ASP A 227 -32.40 -38.19 -4.67
N GLN A 228 -31.63 -37.95 -5.74
CA GLN A 228 -31.95 -38.44 -7.09
C GLN A 228 -31.90 -39.97 -7.19
N THR A 229 -30.90 -40.63 -6.60
CA THR A 229 -30.81 -42.09 -6.60
C THR A 229 -31.96 -42.74 -5.85
N THR A 230 -32.36 -42.18 -4.70
CA THR A 230 -33.50 -42.68 -3.93
C THR A 230 -34.82 -42.46 -4.68
N ALA A 231 -35.01 -41.32 -5.34
CA ALA A 231 -36.16 -41.08 -6.20
C ALA A 231 -36.25 -42.09 -7.37
N ARG A 232 -35.12 -42.41 -8.01
CA ARG A 232 -35.08 -43.42 -9.08
C ARG A 232 -35.45 -44.82 -8.58
N LEU A 233 -34.93 -45.24 -7.43
CA LEU A 233 -35.28 -46.53 -6.83
C LEU A 233 -36.76 -46.62 -6.48
N ILE A 234 -37.34 -45.54 -5.93
CA ILE A 234 -38.77 -45.49 -5.62
C ILE A 234 -39.60 -45.60 -6.89
N GLU A 235 -39.21 -44.93 -7.97
CA GLU A 235 -39.94 -44.98 -9.24
C GLU A 235 -39.80 -46.33 -9.94
N GLU A 236 -38.61 -46.96 -9.86
CA GLU A 236 -38.40 -48.32 -10.36
C GLU A 236 -39.28 -49.33 -9.59
N GLU A 237 -39.33 -49.25 -8.26
CA GLU A 237 -40.22 -50.07 -7.44
C GLU A 237 -41.71 -49.84 -7.76
N ARG A 238 -42.12 -48.59 -8.01
CA ARG A 238 -43.47 -48.29 -8.49
C ARG A 238 -43.75 -48.96 -9.83
N SER A 239 -42.84 -48.82 -10.80
CA SER A 239 -42.99 -49.43 -12.13
C SER A 239 -43.10 -50.95 -12.06
N ARG A 240 -42.32 -51.60 -11.18
CA ARG A 240 -42.35 -53.04 -10.94
C ARG A 240 -43.66 -53.48 -10.30
N ASN A 241 -44.15 -52.72 -9.32
CA ASN A 241 -45.44 -52.98 -8.69
C ASN A 241 -46.60 -52.83 -9.69
N GLU A 242 -46.60 -51.78 -10.51
CA GLU A 242 -47.60 -51.62 -11.56
C GLU A 242 -47.56 -52.75 -12.60
N ALA A 243 -46.37 -53.15 -13.06
CA ALA A 243 -46.22 -54.26 -14.00
C ALA A 243 -46.71 -55.58 -13.40
N SER A 244 -46.40 -55.83 -12.13
CA SER A 244 -46.87 -57.02 -11.40
C SER A 244 -48.39 -57.02 -11.25
N GLN A 245 -48.99 -55.87 -10.93
CA GLN A 245 -50.45 -55.72 -10.83
C GLN A 245 -51.14 -55.91 -12.19
N ARG A 246 -50.60 -55.33 -13.26
CA ARG A 246 -51.11 -55.54 -14.63
C ARG A 246 -51.07 -57.01 -15.02
N ALA A 247 -49.97 -57.71 -14.75
CA ALA A 247 -49.84 -59.14 -15.04
C ALA A 247 -50.85 -60.01 -14.25
N LEU A 248 -51.09 -59.68 -12.98
CA LEU A 248 -52.12 -60.36 -12.16
C LEU A 248 -53.53 -60.10 -12.70
N TYR A 249 -53.81 -58.88 -13.14
CA TYR A 249 -55.10 -58.53 -13.73
C TYR A 249 -55.32 -59.23 -15.08
N GLU A 250 -54.31 -59.32 -15.93
CA GLU A 250 -54.37 -60.11 -17.19
C GLU A 250 -54.68 -61.60 -16.93
N LEU A 251 -54.06 -62.20 -15.92
CA LEU A 251 -54.39 -63.57 -15.52
C LEU A 251 -55.85 -63.71 -15.08
N PHE A 252 -56.36 -62.71 -14.34
CA PHE A 252 -57.75 -62.65 -13.90
C PHE A 252 -58.71 -62.49 -15.08
N LEU A 253 -58.40 -61.63 -16.07
CA LEU A 253 -59.17 -61.51 -17.31
C LEU A 253 -59.30 -62.86 -18.02
N GLY A 254 -58.19 -63.58 -18.20
CA GLY A 254 -58.20 -64.92 -18.81
C GLY A 254 -58.99 -65.96 -18.02
N LEU A 255 -59.19 -65.77 -16.71
CA LEU A 255 -60.06 -66.61 -15.89
C LEU A 255 -61.54 -66.25 -16.06
N CYS A 256 -61.88 -64.96 -16.11
CA CYS A 256 -63.24 -64.46 -16.36
C CYS A 256 -63.75 -64.84 -17.75
N GLU A 257 -62.90 -64.79 -18.78
CA GLU A 257 -63.25 -65.23 -20.14
C GLU A 257 -63.62 -66.72 -20.19
N LYS A 258 -62.88 -67.56 -19.45
CA LYS A 258 -63.14 -69.00 -19.38
C LYS A 258 -64.42 -69.35 -18.60
N SER A 259 -64.85 -68.49 -17.68
CA SER A 259 -66.08 -68.66 -16.89
C SER A 259 -67.31 -67.97 -17.48
N GLY A 260 -67.17 -67.27 -18.61
CA GLY A 260 -68.27 -66.57 -19.29
C GLY A 260 -68.76 -65.31 -18.56
N GLN A 261 -67.96 -64.74 -17.66
CA GLN A 261 -68.28 -63.52 -16.90
C GLN A 261 -67.65 -62.29 -17.54
N VAL A 262 -68.36 -61.15 -17.52
CA VAL A 262 -67.81 -59.86 -17.98
C VAL A 262 -66.84 -59.34 -16.92
N PRO A 263 -65.56 -59.09 -17.25
CA PRO A 263 -64.58 -58.65 -16.27
C PRO A 263 -64.83 -57.18 -15.83
N PRO A 264 -64.57 -56.86 -14.55
CA PRO A 264 -64.61 -55.48 -14.04
C PRO A 264 -63.44 -54.65 -14.60
N PRO A 265 -63.57 -53.32 -14.77
CA PRO A 265 -62.52 -52.46 -15.31
C PRO A 265 -61.28 -52.41 -14.41
N MET A 266 -60.09 -52.23 -15.01
CA MET A 266 -58.82 -52.20 -14.30
C MET A 266 -58.84 -51.15 -13.17
N PRO A 267 -58.51 -51.51 -11.92
CA PRO A 267 -58.47 -50.55 -10.83
C PRO A 267 -57.36 -49.51 -11.06
N VAL A 268 -57.74 -48.22 -11.10
CA VAL A 268 -56.80 -47.09 -11.17
C VAL A 268 -56.35 -46.76 -9.75
N PHE A 269 -55.11 -47.11 -9.41
CA PHE A 269 -54.52 -46.74 -8.13
C PHE A 269 -53.84 -45.37 -8.27
N SER A 270 -54.54 -44.31 -7.86
CA SER A 270 -53.93 -42.99 -7.71
C SER A 270 -52.77 -43.09 -6.71
N SER A 271 -51.60 -42.58 -7.08
CA SER A 271 -50.40 -42.52 -6.26
C SER A 271 -50.63 -41.67 -5.01
N ILE A 272 -51.29 -42.21 -3.99
CA ILE A 272 -51.36 -41.58 -2.68
C ILE A 272 -49.95 -41.66 -2.11
N GLY A 273 -49.31 -40.49 -2.04
CA GLY A 273 -48.02 -40.32 -1.40
C GLY A 273 -48.05 -40.94 -0.01
N THR A 274 -46.96 -41.62 0.34
CA THR A 274 -46.66 -42.02 1.71
C THR A 274 -46.83 -40.81 2.63
N ASN A 275 -47.98 -40.75 3.31
CA ASN A 275 -48.22 -39.81 4.39
C ASN A 275 -47.14 -40.05 5.44
N ASN A 276 -46.22 -39.11 5.53
CA ASN A 276 -45.15 -39.10 6.50
C ASN A 276 -45.80 -38.78 7.86
N SER A 277 -46.17 -39.82 8.62
CA SER A 277 -46.63 -39.70 10.00
C SER A 277 -45.44 -39.37 10.91
N ARG A 278 -44.97 -38.12 10.82
CA ARG A 278 -44.03 -37.52 11.78
C ARG A 278 -44.34 -36.04 12.00
N ALA A 279 -45.60 -35.76 12.34
CA ALA A 279 -45.98 -34.55 13.06
C ALA A 279 -46.39 -34.98 14.49
N ALA A 280 -45.40 -35.32 15.30
CA ALA A 280 -45.58 -35.51 16.72
C ALA A 280 -44.95 -34.31 17.44
N SER A 281 -45.85 -33.46 17.98
CA SER A 281 -45.67 -32.66 19.20
C SER A 281 -44.43 -31.77 19.32
N HIS A 282 -44.61 -30.47 19.09
CA HIS A 282 -44.22 -29.44 20.05
C HIS A 282 -44.95 -28.12 19.75
N ASP A 283 -46.04 -27.87 20.47
CA ASP A 283 -46.58 -26.52 20.69
C ASP A 283 -45.76 -25.86 21.82
N PRO A 284 -45.25 -24.63 21.66
CA PRO A 284 -44.89 -23.78 22.78
C PRO A 284 -46.11 -22.95 23.21
N SER A 285 -46.50 -23.08 24.49
CA SER A 285 -47.59 -22.31 25.11
C SER A 285 -47.41 -20.79 24.96
N PRO A 286 -48.51 -20.02 24.83
CA PRO A 286 -48.43 -18.56 24.80
C PRO A 286 -48.16 -18.02 26.21
N GLY A 287 -47.03 -17.32 26.34
CA GLY A 287 -46.66 -16.58 27.54
C GLY A 287 -47.61 -15.42 27.80
N VAL A 288 -48.09 -15.36 29.04
CA VAL A 288 -48.79 -14.23 29.65
C VAL A 288 -47.87 -13.01 29.68
N SER A 289 -48.32 -11.89 29.12
CA SER A 289 -47.71 -10.57 29.34
C SER A 289 -48.10 -10.05 30.74
N PRO A 290 -47.16 -9.55 31.55
CA PRO A 290 -47.51 -8.79 32.75
C PRO A 290 -47.57 -7.27 32.46
N PRO A 291 -48.26 -6.48 33.32
CA PRO A 291 -48.09 -5.03 33.40
C PRO A 291 -46.72 -4.63 33.96
#